data_AF-A0A191VZZ7-F1
#
_entry.id   AF-A0A191VZZ7-F1
#
_cell.length_a   1.000
_cell.length_b   1.000
_cell.length_c   1.000
_cell.angle_alpha   90.00
_cell.angle_beta   90.00
_cell.angle_gamma   90.00
#
_symmetry.space_group_name_H-M   'P 1'
#
loop_
_entity.id
_entity.type
_entity.pdbx_description
1 polymer ?
#
loop_
_entity_poly.entity_id
_entity_poly.type
_entity_poly.pdbx_seq_one_letter_code
_entity_poly.pdbx_strand_id
1 'polypeptide(L)'
;DIIRGKDLYRGDKKKNQTEREKLEERLKTIFAKIHSEVTNGKNRLALQARYENDTENYFQLREDWWYANRQEIWKALTCHAVRNDKYFRDACNGGEQTKGYCRCGDGDVNIVPTYFDYVPQYLRW
;
A
#
# COMPACT_ATOMS: atom_id res chain seq x y z
N ASP A 1 4.73 0.36 2.20
CA ASP A 1 6.03 -0.35 2.10
C ASP A 1 6.02 -1.74 2.69
N ILE A 2 5.46 -1.94 3.89
CA ILE A 2 5.35 -3.27 4.53
C ILE A 2 4.76 -4.31 3.57
N ILE A 3 3.54 -4.06 3.04
CA ILE A 3 2.87 -4.96 2.10
C ILE A 3 3.72 -5.28 0.85
N ARG A 4 4.54 -4.33 0.42
CA ARG A 4 5.38 -4.43 -0.79
C ARG A 4 6.79 -4.97 -0.53
N GLY A 5 7.11 -5.31 0.72
CA GLY A 5 8.46 -5.77 1.11
C GLY A 5 9.54 -4.68 1.04
N LYS A 6 9.16 -3.39 0.93
CA LYS A 6 10.08 -2.25 0.82
C LYS A 6 10.40 -1.56 2.15
N ASP A 7 9.85 -2.07 3.25
CA ASP A 7 10.02 -1.46 4.56
C ASP A 7 11.41 -1.76 5.16
N LEU A 8 12.12 -0.71 5.55
CA LEU A 8 13.48 -0.72 6.11
C LEU A 8 13.49 -0.78 7.65
N TYR A 9 12.34 -0.79 8.32
CA TYR A 9 12.29 -0.77 9.79
C TYR A 9 12.79 -2.09 10.39
N ARG A 10 14.01 -2.08 10.93
CA ARG A 10 14.65 -3.26 11.55
C ARG A 10 14.32 -3.44 13.03
N GLY A 11 13.73 -2.42 13.68
CA GLY A 11 13.39 -2.43 15.10
C GLY A 11 14.55 -2.78 16.04
N ASP A 12 14.23 -3.13 17.29
CA ASP A 12 15.19 -3.73 18.21
C ASP A 12 15.47 -5.18 17.80
N LYS A 13 16.72 -5.45 17.38
CA LYS A 13 17.17 -6.68 16.70
C LYS A 13 16.73 -7.98 17.36
N LYS A 14 16.57 -8.05 18.69
CA LYS A 14 16.21 -9.31 19.37
C LYS A 14 14.71 -9.58 19.47
N LYS A 15 13.87 -8.55 19.58
CA LYS A 15 12.43 -8.72 19.85
C LYS A 15 11.58 -8.54 18.60
N ASN A 16 11.90 -7.50 17.82
CA ASN A 16 11.09 -7.11 16.66
C ASN A 16 11.46 -7.91 15.40
N GLN A 17 12.66 -8.50 15.37
CA GLN A 17 13.09 -9.35 14.26
C GLN A 17 12.14 -10.54 14.09
N THR A 18 11.79 -11.23 15.17
CA THR A 18 10.89 -12.40 15.14
C THR A 18 9.47 -12.03 14.72
N GLU A 19 8.95 -10.87 15.12
CA GLU A 19 7.60 -10.42 14.74
C GLU A 19 7.55 -10.00 13.27
N ARG A 20 8.59 -9.30 12.79
CA ARG A 20 8.71 -8.92 11.38
C ARG A 20 8.87 -10.13 10.48
N GLU A 21 9.72 -11.09 10.85
CA GLU A 21 9.87 -12.35 10.12
C GLU A 21 8.53 -13.10 10.05
N LYS A 22 7.81 -13.21 11.17
CA LYS A 22 6.45 -13.79 11.18
C LYS A 22 5.48 -13.06 10.27
N LEU A 23 5.53 -11.72 10.23
CA LEU A 23 4.68 -10.92 9.34
C LEU A 23 5.04 -11.16 7.88
N GLU A 24 6.32 -11.15 7.54
CA GLU A 24 6.79 -11.36 6.17
C GLU A 24 6.46 -12.77 5.68
N GLU A 25 6.63 -13.80 6.51
CA GLU A 25 6.23 -15.18 6.19
C GLU A 25 4.73 -15.31 5.95
N ARG A 26 3.91 -14.61 6.74
CA ARG A 26 2.45 -14.56 6.51
C ARG A 26 2.12 -13.87 5.19
N LEU A 27 2.77 -12.75 4.89
CA LEU A 27 2.58 -12.05 3.61
C LEU A 27 3.00 -12.94 2.43
N LYS A 28 4.16 -13.59 2.49
CA LYS A 28 4.60 -14.57 1.48
C LYS A 28 3.58 -15.68 1.28
N THR A 29 3.06 -16.25 2.37
CA THR A 29 2.03 -17.30 2.30
C THR A 29 0.75 -16.81 1.62
N ILE A 30 0.30 -15.59 1.92
CA ILE A 30 -0.89 -14.98 1.31
C ILE A 30 -0.64 -14.73 -0.19
N PHE A 31 0.48 -14.11 -0.54
CA PHE A 31 0.80 -13.79 -1.93
C PHE A 31 1.10 -15.02 -2.79
N ALA A 32 1.62 -16.11 -2.20
CA ALA A 32 1.73 -17.40 -2.88
C ALA A 32 0.36 -17.96 -3.29
N LYS A 33 -0.64 -17.86 -2.41
CA LYS A 33 -2.01 -18.27 -2.73
C LYS A 33 -2.62 -17.38 -3.81
N ILE A 34 -2.46 -16.06 -3.69
CA ILE A 34 -2.96 -15.11 -4.70
C ILE A 34 -2.29 -15.38 -6.06
N HIS A 35 -0.96 -15.59 -6.09
CA HIS A 35 -0.22 -15.89 -7.32
C HIS A 35 -0.79 -17.15 -8.00
N SER A 36 -0.99 -18.23 -7.25
CA SER A 36 -1.60 -19.46 -7.76
C SER A 36 -3.02 -19.22 -8.29
N GLU A 37 -3.86 -18.46 -7.57
CA GLU A 37 -5.23 -18.18 -8.01
C GLU A 37 -5.28 -17.35 -9.30
N VAL A 38 -4.49 -16.28 -9.38
CA VAL A 38 -4.51 -15.38 -10.54
C VAL A 38 -3.83 -16.01 -11.76
N THR A 39 -2.83 -16.87 -11.57
CA THR A 39 -2.15 -17.59 -12.67
C THR A 39 -2.88 -18.84 -13.14
N ASN A 40 -3.96 -19.25 -12.47
CA ASN A 40 -4.82 -20.37 -12.88
C ASN A 40 -6.18 -19.91 -13.46
N GLY A 41 -6.45 -18.61 -13.50
CA GLY A 41 -7.72 -18.04 -13.97
C GLY A 41 -7.84 -17.85 -15.49
N LYS A 42 -8.88 -17.12 -15.91
CA LYS A 42 -9.18 -16.83 -17.34
C LYS A 42 -8.01 -16.18 -18.10
N ASN A 43 -7.19 -15.38 -17.40
CA ASN A 43 -6.04 -14.67 -17.97
C ASN A 43 -4.71 -15.39 -17.73
N ARG A 44 -4.71 -16.72 -17.49
CA ARG A 44 -3.52 -17.46 -17.05
C ARG A 44 -2.28 -17.21 -17.89
N LEU A 45 -2.38 -17.20 -19.24
CA LEU A 45 -1.19 -17.09 -20.10
C LEU A 45 -0.49 -15.75 -19.91
N ALA A 46 -1.26 -14.65 -19.85
CA ALA A 46 -0.71 -13.32 -19.65
C ALA A 46 -0.13 -13.15 -18.23
N LEU A 47 -0.81 -13.68 -17.22
CA LEU A 47 -0.39 -13.54 -15.82
C LEU A 47 0.76 -14.49 -15.45
N GLN A 48 0.83 -15.68 -16.04
CA GLN A 48 1.98 -16.58 -15.94
C GLN A 48 3.22 -15.92 -16.55
N ALA A 49 3.12 -15.34 -17.75
CA ALA A 49 4.23 -14.61 -18.35
C ALA A 49 4.64 -13.37 -17.53
N ARG A 50 3.66 -12.64 -16.98
CA ARG A 50 3.93 -11.45 -16.17
C ARG A 50 4.67 -11.78 -14.87
N TYR A 51 4.30 -12.87 -14.19
CA TYR A 51 4.82 -13.25 -12.88
C TYR A 51 5.69 -14.51 -12.90
N GLU A 52 6.25 -14.86 -14.06
CA GLU A 52 7.05 -16.09 -14.26
C GLU A 52 8.25 -16.14 -13.32
N ASN A 53 8.92 -15.00 -13.14
CA ASN A 53 10.09 -14.86 -12.29
C ASN A 53 9.76 -14.33 -10.88
N ASP A 54 8.48 -14.19 -10.54
CA ASP A 54 8.01 -13.60 -9.28
C ASP A 54 7.44 -14.67 -8.33
N THR A 55 8.28 -15.62 -7.92
CA THR A 55 7.86 -16.88 -7.26
C THR A 55 8.25 -17.01 -5.79
N GLU A 56 9.20 -16.24 -5.30
CA GLU A 56 9.66 -16.34 -3.91
C GLU A 56 9.04 -15.25 -3.02
N ASN A 57 9.23 -13.99 -3.41
CA ASN A 57 8.83 -12.84 -2.61
C ASN A 57 7.60 -12.12 -3.18
N TYR A 58 7.20 -12.44 -4.41
CA TYR A 58 6.02 -11.87 -5.07
C TYR A 58 6.06 -10.33 -5.17
N PHE A 59 7.24 -9.74 -5.40
CA PHE A 59 7.42 -8.29 -5.36
C PHE A 59 6.59 -7.59 -6.44
N GLN A 60 6.54 -8.14 -7.65
CA GLN A 60 5.76 -7.55 -8.74
C GLN A 60 4.27 -7.65 -8.45
N LEU A 61 3.81 -8.84 -8.05
CA LEU A 61 2.42 -9.07 -7.65
C LEU A 61 2.00 -8.18 -6.46
N ARG A 62 2.88 -7.98 -5.48
CA ARG A 62 2.63 -7.10 -4.32
C ARG A 62 2.51 -5.63 -4.72
N GLU A 63 3.33 -5.15 -5.65
CA GLU A 63 3.22 -3.78 -6.20
C GLU A 63 1.90 -3.60 -6.96
N ASP A 64 1.54 -4.58 -7.79
CA ASP A 64 0.29 -4.54 -8.55
C ASP A 64 -0.94 -4.61 -7.64
N TRP A 65 -0.88 -5.45 -6.61
CA TRP A 65 -1.93 -5.53 -5.59
C TRP A 65 -2.06 -4.20 -4.85
N TRP A 66 -0.94 -3.57 -4.47
CA TRP A 66 -0.98 -2.26 -3.81
C TRP A 66 -1.58 -1.20 -4.74
N TYR A 67 -1.16 -1.14 -6.01
CA TYR A 67 -1.71 -0.21 -6.99
C TYR A 67 -3.23 -0.35 -7.15
N ALA A 68 -3.72 -1.60 -7.21
CA ALA A 68 -5.15 -1.87 -7.35
C ALA A 68 -5.98 -1.54 -6.09
N ASN A 69 -5.40 -1.63 -4.89
CA ASN A 69 -6.15 -1.53 -3.62
C ASN A 69 -5.85 -0.27 -2.80
N ARG A 70 -4.84 0.54 -3.16
CA ARG A 70 -4.42 1.73 -2.37
C ARG A 70 -5.55 2.73 -2.12
N GLN A 71 -6.50 2.84 -3.04
CA GLN A 71 -7.65 3.74 -2.90
C GLN A 71 -8.58 3.28 -1.76
N GLU A 72 -8.93 2.00 -1.72
CA GLU A 72 -9.78 1.45 -0.65
C GLU A 72 -9.05 1.46 0.70
N ILE A 73 -7.75 1.19 0.71
CA ILE A 73 -6.92 1.29 1.92
C ILE A 73 -6.91 2.73 2.44
N TRP A 74 -6.77 3.72 1.54
CA TRP A 74 -6.81 5.14 1.90
C TRP A 74 -8.18 5.57 2.45
N LYS A 75 -9.25 5.12 1.82
CA LYS A 75 -10.62 5.35 2.28
C LYS A 75 -10.83 4.80 3.69
N ALA A 76 -10.36 3.58 3.97
CA ALA A 76 -10.42 2.99 5.31
C ALA A 76 -9.56 3.78 6.32
N LEU A 77 -8.34 4.19 5.95
CA LEU A 77 -7.44 4.95 6.82
C LEU A 77 -8.03 6.31 7.23
N THR A 78 -8.69 6.98 6.30
CA THR A 78 -9.27 8.32 6.51
C THR A 78 -10.68 8.27 7.11
N CYS A 79 -11.23 7.09 7.41
CA CYS A 79 -12.60 6.94 7.89
C CYS A 79 -12.89 7.65 9.22
N HIS A 80 -11.87 7.82 10.07
CA HIS A 80 -11.97 8.52 11.36
C HIS A 80 -11.26 9.88 11.37
N ALA A 81 -10.80 10.37 10.22
CA ALA A 81 -10.15 11.67 10.12
C ALA A 81 -11.15 12.78 10.48
N VAL A 82 -10.81 13.63 11.45
CA VAL A 82 -11.67 14.75 11.86
C VAL A 82 -11.56 15.90 10.84
N ARG A 83 -12.50 16.86 10.88
CA ARG A 83 -12.54 18.01 9.95
C ARG A 83 -11.22 18.81 9.86
N ASN A 84 -10.38 18.74 10.89
CA ASN A 84 -9.10 19.45 10.95
C ASN A 84 -7.89 18.59 10.51
N ASP A 85 -8.08 17.31 10.22
CA ASP A 85 -7.04 16.41 9.73
C ASP A 85 -6.84 16.65 8.22
N LYS A 86 -6.13 17.73 7.90
CA LYS A 86 -5.82 18.11 6.51
C LYS A 86 -4.57 17.40 6.04
N TYR A 87 -4.64 16.75 4.87
CA TYR A 87 -3.49 16.07 4.28
C TYR A 87 -2.41 17.05 3.76
N PHE A 88 -2.84 18.17 3.17
CA PHE A 88 -1.95 19.27 2.85
C PHE A 88 -2.05 20.35 3.92
N ARG A 89 -0.89 20.84 4.39
CA ARG A 89 -0.83 22.11 5.12
C ARG A 89 -1.28 23.22 4.16
N ASP A 90 -1.87 24.29 4.68
CA ASP A 90 -2.12 25.47 3.88
C ASP A 90 -0.81 25.86 3.17
N ALA A 91 -0.82 25.95 1.84
CA ALA A 91 0.36 26.38 1.12
C ALA A 91 0.75 27.77 1.66
N CYS A 92 2.05 28.02 1.89
CA CYS A 92 2.59 29.26 2.48
C CYS A 92 2.24 30.56 1.72
N ASN A 93 1.33 30.50 0.74
CA ASN A 93 0.84 31.62 -0.05
C ASN A 93 -0.69 31.57 -0.29
N GLY A 94 -1.47 31.02 0.65
CA GLY A 94 -2.94 31.08 0.58
C GLY A 94 -3.56 30.23 -0.53
N GLY A 95 -2.88 29.16 -0.97
CA GLY A 95 -3.41 28.22 -1.95
C GLY A 95 -4.59 27.42 -1.40
N GLU A 96 -5.63 27.23 -2.23
CA GLU A 96 -6.89 26.61 -1.82
C GLU A 96 -6.70 25.25 -1.12
N GLN A 97 -7.35 25.11 0.03
CA GLN A 97 -7.42 23.85 0.78
C GLN A 97 -8.03 22.73 -0.06
N THR A 98 -7.69 21.48 0.25
CA THR A 98 -8.49 20.33 -0.16
C THR A 98 -9.87 20.45 0.51
N LYS A 99 -10.81 21.13 -0.15
CA LYS A 99 -12.17 21.43 0.34
C LYS A 99 -12.95 20.13 0.60
N GLY A 100 -12.89 19.58 1.81
CA GLY A 100 -13.80 18.52 2.25
C GLY A 100 -13.59 17.12 1.66
N TYR A 101 -12.61 16.91 0.79
CA TYR A 101 -12.35 15.64 0.08
C TYR A 101 -11.60 14.55 0.89
N CYS A 102 -11.47 14.72 2.21
CA CYS A 102 -10.80 13.76 3.09
C CYS A 102 -11.79 13.02 4.02
N ARG A 103 -13.07 12.88 3.65
CA ARG A 103 -14.13 12.36 4.52
C ARG A 103 -14.76 11.08 3.98
N CYS A 104 -14.73 10.00 4.75
CA CYS A 104 -15.60 8.85 4.48
C CYS A 104 -17.04 9.24 4.87
N GLY A 105 -17.87 9.67 3.91
CA GLY A 105 -19.29 9.94 4.14
C GLY A 105 -19.95 10.98 3.21
N ASP A 106 -19.38 12.18 3.12
CA ASP A 106 -20.02 13.32 2.42
C ASP A 106 -19.42 13.66 1.05
N GLY A 107 -18.38 12.94 0.64
CA GLY A 107 -17.73 13.12 -0.64
C GLY A 107 -17.01 11.85 -1.04
N ASP A 108 -17.03 11.56 -2.32
CA ASP A 108 -16.23 10.51 -2.94
C ASP A 108 -14.75 10.74 -2.61
N VAL A 109 -14.23 10.09 -1.55
CA VAL A 109 -12.79 9.93 -1.32
C VAL A 109 -12.29 8.87 -2.30
N ASN A 110 -12.47 9.16 -3.59
CA ASN A 110 -12.08 8.30 -4.70
C ASN A 110 -10.67 8.64 -5.18
N ILE A 111 -9.99 9.56 -4.51
CA ILE A 111 -8.66 10.02 -4.88
C ILE A 111 -7.77 9.91 -3.65
N VAL A 112 -6.69 9.13 -3.78
CA VAL A 112 -5.57 9.19 -2.84
C VAL A 112 -4.85 10.51 -3.13
N PRO A 113 -4.90 11.52 -2.26
CA PRO A 113 -4.36 12.86 -2.53
C PRO A 113 -2.82 12.89 -2.49
N THR A 114 -2.18 11.71 -2.54
CA THR A 114 -0.78 11.52 -2.25
C THR A 114 -0.13 10.48 -3.13
N TYR A 115 1.13 10.73 -3.45
CA TYR A 115 2.05 9.78 -4.04
C TYR A 115 3.21 9.46 -3.10
N PHE A 116 3.09 9.78 -1.80
CA PHE A 116 4.14 9.48 -0.81
C PHE A 116 4.43 7.98 -0.74
N ASP A 117 3.47 7.11 -1.00
CA ASP A 117 3.69 5.68 -1.16
C ASP A 117 4.56 5.31 -2.39
N TYR A 118 4.81 6.22 -3.33
CA TYR A 118 5.76 6.03 -4.43
C TYR A 118 7.11 6.74 -4.20
N VAL A 119 7.27 7.49 -3.11
CA VAL A 119 8.55 8.10 -2.70
C VAL A 119 9.38 7.07 -1.92
N PRO A 120 10.69 6.89 -2.14
CA PRO A 120 11.53 6.00 -1.34
C PRO A 120 11.43 6.25 0.18
N GLN A 121 11.37 5.19 1.01
CA GLN A 121 11.17 5.34 2.46
C GLN A 121 12.19 6.25 3.14
N TYR A 122 13.45 6.16 2.72
CA TYR A 122 14.54 6.99 3.25
C TYR A 122 14.27 8.49 3.11
N LEU A 123 13.58 8.93 2.05
CA LEU A 123 13.25 10.35 1.82
C LEU A 123 11.99 10.81 2.58
N ARG A 124 11.28 9.88 3.24
CA ARG A 124 10.06 10.17 4.02
C ARG A 124 10.29 10.19 5.53
N TRP A 125 11.43 9.67 5.97
CA TRP A 125 11.82 9.57 7.38
C TRP A 125 12.63 10.78 7.82
#